data_AF-A0A820VIK0-F1
#
_entry.id   AF-A0A820VIK0-F1
#
_cell.length_a   1.000
_cell.length_b   1.000
_cell.length_c   1.000
_cell.angle_alpha   90.00
_cell.angle_beta   90.00
_cell.angle_gamma   90.00
#
_symmetry.space_group_name_H-M   'P 1'
#
loop_
_entity.id
_entity.type
_entity.pdbx_description
1 polymer ?
#
loop_
_entity_poly.entity_id
_entity_poly.type
_entity_poly.pdbx_seq_one_letter_code
_entity_poly.pdbx_strand_id
1 'polypeptide(L)'
;PKWLHVYLSSPKPLLEKCILLAEQHSFKAIVVTCDNPHHRIRSVHGPAFIQAIERKQDTKLTELMYTPNTKYDKLQINPRLDEYTPDEKLTWKEFQWLRALTKLPISTVLTESWSGKAELSFVSKTRKPFLHSNHGGRHVDSGLSAIECLKDIVEFVNGRCEVFIDSGIRTGTDVLKCLALGARGVLLGRSILYGLACGGHDGVKAVLNLLKHELMYDMASCGLTSIEQINERVLYKHH
;
A
#
# COMPACT_ATOMS: atom_id res chain seq x y z
N PRO A 1 -5.96 -12.18 -7.13
CA PRO A 1 -6.19 -12.48 -5.70
C PRO A 1 -6.52 -11.18 -4.96
N LYS A 2 -7.33 -11.20 -3.89
CA LYS A 2 -7.72 -9.99 -3.14
C LYS A 2 -6.99 -9.93 -1.80
N TRP A 3 -6.50 -8.76 -1.42
CA TRP A 3 -5.95 -8.47 -0.09
C TRP A 3 -6.77 -7.36 0.57
N LEU A 4 -6.96 -7.45 1.88
CA LEU A 4 -7.76 -6.48 2.63
C LEU A 4 -6.81 -5.50 3.29
N HIS A 5 -6.93 -4.23 2.94
CA HIS A 5 -6.16 -3.16 3.58
C HIS A 5 -6.93 -2.60 4.78
N VAL A 6 -6.26 -2.44 5.93
CA VAL A 6 -6.89 -2.03 7.19
C VAL A 6 -6.04 -1.01 7.95
N TYR A 7 -6.73 -0.19 8.74
CA TYR A 7 -6.12 0.69 9.74
C TYR A 7 -6.42 0.13 11.14
N LEU A 8 -5.40 -0.04 11.97
CA LEU A 8 -5.56 -0.59 13.33
C LEU A 8 -6.32 0.35 14.27
N SER A 9 -6.39 1.63 13.94
CA SER A 9 -7.09 2.62 14.74
C SER A 9 -8.60 2.70 14.44
N SER A 10 -9.09 1.92 13.48
CA SER A 10 -10.53 1.71 13.31
C SER A 10 -11.13 0.99 14.53
N PRO A 11 -12.42 1.19 14.85
CA PRO A 11 -13.06 0.53 15.97
C PRO A 11 -12.90 -0.99 15.91
N LYS A 12 -12.43 -1.61 17.00
CA LYS A 12 -12.14 -3.05 17.04
C LYS A 12 -13.29 -3.94 16.56
N PRO A 13 -14.56 -3.74 16.98
CA PRO A 13 -15.66 -4.58 16.50
C PRO A 13 -15.87 -4.54 14.98
N LEU A 14 -15.65 -3.37 14.37
CA LEU A 14 -15.74 -3.20 12.92
C LEU A 14 -14.57 -3.89 12.22
N LEU A 15 -13.35 -3.69 12.73
CA LEU A 15 -12.16 -4.32 12.20
C LEU A 15 -12.24 -5.86 12.27
N GLU A 16 -12.72 -6.41 13.39
CA GLU A 16 -12.97 -7.86 13.56
C GLU A 16 -13.91 -8.40 12.48
N LYS A 17 -15.04 -7.71 12.30
CA LYS A 17 -16.03 -8.08 11.30
C LYS A 17 -15.44 -8.07 9.88
N CYS A 18 -14.71 -7.02 9.50
CA CYS A 18 -14.10 -6.89 8.19
C CYS A 18 -13.07 -8.01 7.92
N ILE A 19 -12.25 -8.35 8.91
CA ILE A 19 -11.23 -9.40 8.79
C ILE A 19 -11.88 -10.78 8.62
N LEU A 20 -12.89 -11.11 9.44
CA LEU A 20 -13.60 -12.40 9.33
C LEU A 20 -14.34 -12.52 7.99
N LEU A 21 -14.94 -11.44 7.50
CA LEU A 21 -15.56 -11.41 6.17
C LEU A 21 -14.52 -11.60 5.05
N ALA A 22 -13.33 -11.02 5.19
CA ALA A 22 -12.26 -11.21 4.21
C ALA A 22 -11.84 -12.68 4.12
N GLU A 23 -11.72 -13.38 5.26
CA GLU A 23 -11.46 -14.83 5.28
C GLU A 23 -12.54 -15.62 4.54
N GLN A 24 -13.82 -15.35 4.83
CA GLN A 24 -14.96 -15.99 4.18
C GLN A 24 -15.01 -15.72 2.66
N HIS A 25 -14.56 -14.54 2.22
CA HIS A 25 -14.58 -14.13 0.82
C HIS A 25 -13.26 -14.34 0.07
N SER A 26 -12.46 -15.32 0.50
CA SER A 26 -11.25 -15.80 -0.19
C SER A 26 -10.16 -14.74 -0.38
N PHE A 27 -10.10 -13.74 0.50
CA PHE A 27 -8.94 -12.87 0.57
C PHE A 27 -7.69 -13.68 0.94
N LYS A 28 -6.52 -13.19 0.53
CA LYS A 28 -5.24 -13.91 0.66
C LYS A 28 -4.27 -13.28 1.64
N ALA A 29 -4.55 -12.05 2.08
CA ALA A 29 -3.75 -11.35 3.07
C ALA A 29 -4.56 -10.21 3.69
N ILE A 30 -4.17 -9.83 4.91
CA ILE A 30 -4.49 -8.56 5.55
C ILE A 30 -3.26 -7.66 5.40
N VAL A 31 -3.46 -6.41 5.01
CA VAL A 31 -2.41 -5.40 4.84
C VAL A 31 -2.70 -4.27 5.82
N VAL A 32 -1.82 -4.12 6.81
CA VAL A 32 -1.99 -3.15 7.89
C VAL A 32 -1.19 -1.90 7.57
N THR A 33 -1.84 -0.73 7.56
CA THR A 33 -1.12 0.54 7.45
C THR A 33 -0.57 0.96 8.79
N CYS A 34 0.75 1.12 8.88
CA CYS A 34 1.41 1.57 10.11
C CYS A 34 2.01 2.97 10.00
N ASP A 35 2.01 3.57 8.80
CA ASP A 35 2.69 4.85 8.52
C ASP A 35 1.80 6.10 8.68
N ASN A 36 0.61 5.94 9.27
CA ASN A 36 -0.39 7.00 9.42
C ASN A 36 -0.87 7.14 10.88
N PRO A 37 0.01 7.48 11.84
CA PRO A 37 -0.39 7.71 13.23
C PRO A 37 -1.11 9.06 13.45
N HIS A 38 -1.02 10.00 12.51
CA HIS A 38 -1.70 11.30 12.56
C HIS A 38 -2.25 11.69 11.18
N HIS A 39 -3.32 12.49 11.15
CA HIS A 39 -3.73 13.15 9.92
C HIS A 39 -2.73 14.22 9.50
N ARG A 40 -2.06 14.03 8.36
CA ARG A 40 -1.27 15.10 7.77
C ARG A 40 -2.14 16.10 7.00
N ILE A 41 -2.05 17.36 7.40
CA ILE A 41 -2.52 18.50 6.59
C ILE A 41 -1.50 18.72 5.45
N ARG A 42 -1.99 18.81 4.22
CA ARG A 42 -1.19 18.99 3.01
C ARG A 42 -1.50 20.36 2.42
N SER A 43 -0.54 21.00 1.76
CA SER A 43 -0.72 22.31 1.13
C SER A 43 -1.82 22.34 0.06
N VAL A 44 -2.11 21.20 -0.58
CA VAL A 44 -3.21 21.04 -1.54
C VAL A 44 -4.60 20.99 -0.86
N HIS A 45 -4.64 20.88 0.46
CA HIS A 45 -5.89 20.97 1.20
C HIS A 45 -6.27 22.44 1.36
N GLY A 46 -7.40 22.82 0.76
CA GLY A 46 -7.91 24.19 0.89
C GLY A 46 -8.36 24.52 2.33
N PRO A 47 -8.61 25.80 2.63
CA PRO A 47 -8.99 26.26 3.98
C PRO A 47 -10.20 25.52 4.57
N ALA A 48 -11.16 25.09 3.73
CA ALA A 48 -12.32 24.32 4.17
C ALA A 48 -11.94 22.94 4.73
N PHE A 49 -10.93 22.28 4.16
CA PHE A 49 -10.43 20.99 4.64
C PHE A 49 -9.69 21.16 5.97
N ILE A 50 -8.87 22.22 6.08
CA ILE A 50 -8.11 22.56 7.29
C ILE A 50 -9.07 22.85 8.45
N GLN A 51 -10.06 23.72 8.24
CA GLN A 51 -11.05 24.08 9.25
C GLN A 51 -11.89 22.89 9.74
N ALA A 52 -12.20 21.93 8.85
CA ALA A 52 -12.99 20.76 9.23
C ALA A 52 -12.17 19.77 10.10
N ILE A 53 -10.88 19.59 9.84
CA ILE A 53 -9.97 18.84 10.72
C ILE A 53 -9.83 19.53 12.08
N GLU A 54 -9.56 20.84 12.09
CA GLU A 54 -9.35 21.61 13.33
C GLU A 54 -10.58 21.63 14.24
N ARG A 55 -11.79 21.66 13.65
CA ARG A 55 -13.06 21.66 14.40
C ARG A 55 -13.46 20.28 14.94
N LYS A 56 -12.69 19.21 14.68
CA LYS A 56 -13.10 17.82 14.93
C LYS A 56 -14.50 17.49 14.39
N GLN A 57 -14.94 18.19 13.33
CA GLN A 57 -16.22 17.93 12.68
C GLN A 57 -15.98 16.95 11.53
N ASP A 58 -15.81 15.68 11.91
CA ASP A 58 -15.54 14.56 11.01
C ASP A 58 -16.69 14.24 10.04
N THR A 59 -17.85 14.90 10.15
CA THR A 59 -19.09 14.48 9.47
C THR A 59 -19.30 15.08 8.09
N LYS A 60 -18.87 16.32 7.82
CA LYS A 60 -19.15 16.97 6.50
C LYS A 60 -18.10 16.67 5.42
N LEU A 61 -16.85 16.44 5.81
CA LEU A 61 -15.78 16.06 4.87
C LEU A 61 -15.95 14.62 4.38
N THR A 62 -16.46 13.75 5.24
CA THR A 62 -16.76 12.34 4.94
C THR A 62 -17.98 12.20 4.03
N GLU A 63 -19.04 12.97 4.24
CA GLU A 63 -20.20 13.04 3.34
C GLU A 63 -19.84 13.51 1.91
N LEU A 64 -18.89 14.46 1.77
CA LEU A 64 -18.42 14.93 0.47
C LEU A 64 -17.46 13.94 -0.24
N MET A 65 -16.74 13.11 0.51
CA MET A 65 -15.85 12.06 -0.04
C MET A 65 -16.53 10.70 -0.24
N TYR A 66 -17.71 10.49 0.36
CA TYR A 66 -18.53 9.29 0.23
C TYR A 66 -19.90 9.62 -0.35
N THR A 67 -20.02 9.50 -1.67
CA THR A 67 -21.32 9.20 -2.28
C THR A 67 -21.45 7.67 -2.33
N PRO A 68 -22.35 7.03 -1.55
CA PRO A 68 -22.48 5.58 -1.54
C PRO A 68 -22.94 5.12 -2.93
N ASN A 69 -22.12 4.32 -3.62
CA ASN A 69 -22.50 3.86 -4.96
C ASN A 69 -21.91 2.50 -5.37
N THR A 70 -21.60 1.59 -4.44
CA THR A 70 -21.14 0.25 -4.84
C THR A 70 -21.83 -0.90 -4.10
N LYS A 71 -21.89 -2.06 -4.78
CA LYS A 71 -22.39 -3.32 -4.20
C LYS A 71 -21.63 -3.77 -2.93
N TYR A 72 -20.45 -3.21 -2.68
CA TYR A 72 -19.58 -3.55 -1.55
C TYR A 72 -19.91 -2.76 -0.28
N ASP A 73 -20.58 -1.60 -0.39
CA ASP A 73 -21.09 -0.86 0.78
C ASP A 73 -22.15 -1.68 1.54
N LYS A 74 -22.92 -2.52 0.83
CA LYS A 74 -23.88 -3.46 1.42
C LYS A 74 -23.22 -4.58 2.22
N LEU A 75 -21.94 -4.88 1.97
CA LEU A 75 -21.21 -5.94 2.67
C LEU A 75 -20.59 -5.46 3.99
N GLN A 76 -20.58 -4.15 4.27
CA GLN A 76 -19.95 -3.56 5.47
C GLN A 76 -18.47 -3.97 5.64
N ILE A 77 -17.77 -4.25 4.54
CA ILE A 77 -16.36 -4.73 4.54
C ILE A 77 -15.37 -3.55 4.56
N ASN A 78 -15.84 -2.33 4.37
CA ASN A 78 -15.00 -1.14 4.43
C ASN A 78 -15.18 -0.48 5.79
N PRO A 79 -14.15 -0.41 6.66
CA PRO A 79 -14.20 0.47 7.80
C PRO A 79 -14.40 1.89 7.26
N ARG A 80 -15.58 2.41 7.54
CA ARG A 80 -16.02 3.77 7.28
C ARG A 80 -14.88 4.76 7.61
N LEU A 81 -14.47 5.58 6.63
CA LEU A 81 -13.42 6.59 6.86
C LEU A 81 -13.85 7.60 7.93
N ASP A 82 -15.16 7.75 8.16
CA ASP A 82 -15.79 8.51 9.26
C ASP A 82 -15.57 7.90 10.66
N GLU A 83 -15.14 6.64 10.76
CA GLU A 83 -14.82 5.99 12.03
C GLU A 83 -13.31 5.82 12.26
N TYR A 84 -12.48 6.19 11.28
CA TYR A 84 -11.03 6.20 11.45
C TYR A 84 -10.63 7.43 12.25
N THR A 85 -10.18 7.22 13.49
CA THR A 85 -9.44 8.23 14.25
C THR A 85 -7.97 7.80 14.28
N PRO A 86 -6.99 8.65 13.98
CA PRO A 86 -5.59 8.31 14.18
C PRO A 86 -5.33 7.96 15.65
N ASP A 87 -4.59 6.89 15.91
CA ASP A 87 -4.24 6.45 17.26
C ASP A 87 -2.72 6.38 17.42
N GLU A 88 -2.20 7.35 18.17
CA GLU A 88 -0.78 7.50 18.49
C GLU A 88 -0.28 6.43 19.48
N LYS A 89 -1.20 5.67 20.09
CA LYS A 89 -0.89 4.64 21.10
C LYS A 89 -0.74 3.24 20.50
N LEU A 90 -0.85 3.09 19.18
CA LEU A 90 -0.68 1.80 18.53
C LEU A 90 0.71 1.22 18.80
N THR A 91 0.75 -0.07 19.14
CA THR A 91 1.98 -0.80 19.43
C THR A 91 2.04 -2.11 18.64
N TRP A 92 3.11 -2.88 18.85
CA TRP A 92 3.22 -4.24 18.31
C TRP A 92 2.24 -5.24 18.96
N LYS A 93 1.56 -4.88 20.06
CA LYS A 93 0.57 -5.75 20.71
C LYS A 93 -0.66 -5.98 19.85
N GLU A 94 -1.05 -4.99 19.07
CA GLU A 94 -2.18 -5.06 18.14
C GLU A 94 -1.97 -6.14 17.08
N PHE A 95 -0.72 -6.38 16.66
CA PHE A 95 -0.38 -7.48 15.77
C PHE A 95 -0.55 -8.86 16.40
N GLN A 96 -0.38 -8.98 17.73
CA GLN A 96 -0.63 -10.23 18.44
C GLN A 96 -2.12 -10.56 18.44
N TRP A 97 -2.96 -9.56 18.68
CA TRP A 97 -4.41 -9.69 18.58
C TRP A 97 -4.86 -10.04 17.15
N LEU A 98 -4.36 -9.35 16.11
CA LEU A 98 -4.66 -9.69 14.72
C LEU A 98 -4.29 -11.14 14.38
N ARG A 99 -3.12 -11.61 14.84
CA ARG A 99 -2.68 -13.00 14.64
C ARG A 99 -3.57 -14.02 15.34
N ALA A 100 -4.15 -13.67 16.48
CA ALA A 100 -5.11 -14.53 17.16
C ALA A 100 -6.46 -14.56 16.44
N LEU A 101 -6.84 -13.46 15.78
CA LEU A 101 -8.12 -13.29 15.09
C LEU A 101 -8.19 -13.99 13.72
N THR A 102 -7.11 -13.98 12.93
CA THR A 102 -7.12 -14.50 11.55
C THR A 102 -5.93 -15.41 11.24
N LYS A 103 -6.16 -16.39 10.34
CA LYS A 103 -5.11 -17.25 9.77
C LYS A 103 -4.47 -16.66 8.51
N LEU A 104 -5.02 -15.57 7.97
CA LEU A 104 -4.47 -14.93 6.79
C LEU A 104 -3.07 -14.38 7.07
N PRO A 105 -2.17 -14.40 6.06
CA PRO A 105 -0.97 -13.58 6.05
C PRO A 105 -1.25 -12.14 6.46
N ILE A 106 -0.47 -11.60 7.39
CA ILE A 106 -0.50 -10.19 7.76
C ILE A 106 0.73 -9.53 7.14
N SER A 107 0.49 -8.53 6.32
CA SER A 107 1.47 -7.62 5.73
C SER A 107 1.38 -6.26 6.40
N THR A 108 2.43 -5.47 6.29
CA THR A 108 2.48 -4.09 6.78
C THR A 108 2.84 -3.14 5.65
N VAL A 109 2.20 -1.98 5.62
CA VAL A 109 2.61 -0.82 4.82
C VAL A 109 3.51 0.04 5.69
N LEU A 110 4.79 0.15 5.34
CA LEU A 110 5.77 0.94 6.10
C LEU A 110 6.45 1.99 5.22
N THR A 111 6.52 3.20 5.77
CA THR A 111 7.37 4.29 5.30
C THR A 111 8.72 4.28 6.01
N GLU A 112 9.72 4.81 5.32
CA GLU A 112 11.11 4.90 5.73
C GLU A 112 11.24 5.78 6.96
N SER A 113 11.13 5.14 8.12
CA SER A 113 11.74 5.63 9.34
C SER A 113 12.83 4.65 9.72
N TRP A 114 13.97 5.18 10.18
CA TRP A 114 15.15 4.46 10.68
C TRP A 114 14.82 3.41 11.76
N SER A 115 13.63 3.49 12.37
CA SER A 115 13.03 2.50 13.27
C SER A 115 12.77 1.15 12.61
N GLY A 116 12.55 1.08 11.28
CA GLY A 116 12.06 -0.07 10.51
C GLY A 116 12.80 -1.39 10.70
N LYS A 117 13.98 -1.44 11.34
CA LYS A 117 14.70 -2.69 11.64
C LYS A 117 13.95 -3.57 12.65
N ALA A 118 13.27 -2.99 13.64
CA ALA A 118 12.48 -3.77 14.61
C ALA A 118 11.25 -4.40 13.93
N GLU A 119 10.65 -3.66 13.00
CA GLU A 119 9.48 -4.03 12.22
C GLU A 119 9.80 -5.02 11.12
N LEU A 120 10.86 -4.80 10.37
CA LEU A 120 11.37 -5.76 9.40
C LEU A 120 11.79 -7.04 10.12
N SER A 121 12.32 -6.97 11.35
CA SER A 121 12.56 -8.15 12.19
C SER A 121 11.26 -8.86 12.59
N PHE A 122 10.19 -8.13 12.87
CA PHE A 122 8.87 -8.72 13.12
C PHE A 122 8.30 -9.40 11.87
N VAL A 123 8.25 -8.71 10.74
CA VAL A 123 7.65 -9.20 9.49
C VAL A 123 8.46 -10.34 8.88
N SER A 124 9.79 -10.27 8.91
CA SER A 124 10.66 -11.32 8.35
C SER A 124 10.49 -12.67 9.05
N LYS A 125 10.07 -12.70 10.32
CA LYS A 125 9.76 -13.95 11.04
C LYS A 125 8.49 -14.64 10.52
N THR A 126 7.66 -13.95 9.74
CA THR A 126 6.33 -14.42 9.36
C THR A 126 6.25 -15.07 7.99
N ARG A 127 7.28 -14.91 7.13
CA ARG A 127 7.28 -15.35 5.72
C ARG A 127 6.05 -14.95 4.92
N LYS A 128 5.55 -13.72 5.14
CA LYS A 128 4.36 -13.14 4.50
C LYS A 128 4.75 -11.97 3.59
N PRO A 129 3.90 -11.54 2.65
CA PRO A 129 4.17 -10.35 1.85
C PRO A 129 4.46 -9.12 2.73
N PHE A 130 5.40 -8.28 2.32
CA PHE A 130 5.74 -7.00 2.94
C PHE A 130 5.50 -5.88 1.93
N LEU A 131 4.86 -4.78 2.32
CA LEU A 131 4.64 -3.63 1.45
C LEU A 131 5.51 -2.44 1.87
N HIS A 132 6.48 -2.11 1.03
CA HIS A 132 7.28 -0.89 1.12
C HIS A 132 6.55 0.29 0.47
N SER A 133 6.32 1.36 1.22
CA SER A 133 5.52 2.50 0.76
C SER A 133 5.80 3.77 1.56
N ASN A 134 5.89 4.93 0.91
CA ASN A 134 5.82 6.22 1.60
C ASN A 134 4.44 6.88 1.49
N HIS A 135 3.41 6.04 1.34
CA HIS A 135 2.01 6.44 1.18
C HIS A 135 1.79 7.35 -0.05
N GLY A 136 2.59 7.16 -1.10
CA GLY A 136 2.57 7.98 -2.31
C GLY A 136 3.05 9.42 -2.08
N GLY A 137 3.97 9.62 -1.13
CA GLY A 137 4.53 10.93 -0.77
C GLY A 137 3.56 11.82 0.00
N ARG A 138 2.65 11.22 0.78
CA ARG A 138 1.54 11.96 1.42
C ARG A 138 1.76 12.26 2.89
N HIS A 139 2.64 11.53 3.56
CA HIS A 139 2.89 11.66 5.01
C HIS A 139 4.20 12.39 5.27
N VAL A 140 5.35 11.71 5.26
CA VAL A 140 6.63 12.37 5.51
C VAL A 140 7.09 13.08 4.24
N ASP A 141 7.14 14.41 4.29
CA ASP A 141 7.60 15.26 3.19
C ASP A 141 9.12 15.39 3.21
N SER A 142 9.73 15.54 2.03
CA SER A 142 11.19 15.54 1.86
C SER A 142 11.89 14.30 2.45
N GLY A 143 11.15 13.22 2.70
CA GLY A 143 11.71 11.92 2.98
C GLY A 143 12.31 11.30 1.72
N LEU A 144 13.05 10.22 1.93
CA LEU A 144 13.55 9.39 0.85
C LEU A 144 12.39 8.81 0.01
N SER A 145 12.64 8.64 -1.28
CA SER A 145 11.69 8.00 -2.18
C SER A 145 11.66 6.49 -1.95
N ALA A 146 10.50 5.86 -2.13
CA ALA A 146 10.36 4.42 -1.86
C ALA A 146 11.36 3.55 -2.64
N ILE A 147 11.77 3.95 -3.85
CA ILE A 147 12.74 3.17 -4.61
C ILE A 147 14.17 3.29 -4.06
N GLU A 148 14.51 4.39 -3.38
CA GLU A 148 15.85 4.60 -2.81
C GLU A 148 16.16 3.62 -1.68
N CYS A 149 15.21 3.29 -0.80
CA CYS A 149 15.46 2.25 0.22
C CYS A 149 15.03 0.83 -0.18
N LEU A 150 14.47 0.62 -1.38
CA LEU A 150 13.99 -0.71 -1.77
C LEU A 150 15.09 -1.76 -1.66
N LYS A 151 16.31 -1.43 -2.10
CA LYS A 151 17.44 -2.35 -2.10
C LYS A 151 17.84 -2.77 -0.68
N ASP A 152 18.02 -1.81 0.21
CA ASP A 152 18.37 -2.05 1.62
C ASP A 152 17.30 -2.91 2.32
N ILE A 153 16.03 -2.68 2.00
CA ILE A 153 14.91 -3.47 2.54
C ILE A 153 14.98 -4.91 2.03
N VAL A 154 15.16 -5.12 0.73
CA VAL A 154 15.27 -6.45 0.13
C VAL A 154 16.43 -7.22 0.74
N GLU A 155 17.59 -6.57 0.91
CA GLU A 155 18.76 -7.17 1.55
C GLU A 155 18.52 -7.48 3.03
N PHE A 156 17.88 -6.57 3.76
CA PHE A 156 17.55 -6.78 5.16
C PHE A 156 16.62 -7.97 5.34
N VAL A 157 15.57 -8.10 4.53
CA VAL A 157 14.64 -9.23 4.67
C VAL A 157 15.28 -10.55 4.24
N ASN A 158 16.28 -10.51 3.35
CA ASN A 158 17.10 -11.65 2.95
C ASN A 158 16.27 -12.88 2.55
N GLY A 159 15.31 -12.70 1.64
CA GLY A 159 14.42 -13.75 1.16
C GLY A 159 13.43 -14.31 2.18
N ARG A 160 13.38 -13.77 3.41
CA ARG A 160 12.43 -14.21 4.43
C ARG A 160 11.01 -13.76 4.14
N CYS A 161 10.79 -12.75 3.31
CA CYS A 161 9.47 -12.35 2.82
C CYS A 161 9.53 -11.85 1.38
N GLU A 162 8.39 -11.88 0.69
CA GLU A 162 8.22 -11.22 -0.61
C GLU A 162 8.00 -9.72 -0.38
N VAL A 163 8.79 -8.88 -1.05
CA VAL A 163 8.70 -7.41 -0.94
C VAL A 163 7.88 -6.86 -2.11
N PHE A 164 6.80 -6.16 -1.81
CA PHE A 164 6.03 -5.36 -2.76
C PHE A 164 6.33 -3.89 -2.53
N ILE A 165 6.24 -3.07 -3.57
CA ILE A 165 6.52 -1.62 -3.50
C ILE A 165 5.45 -0.80 -4.21
N ASP A 166 5.16 0.40 -3.70
CA ASP A 166 4.30 1.38 -4.38
C ASP A 166 4.98 2.76 -4.49
N SER A 167 4.20 3.85 -4.55
CA SER A 167 4.72 5.22 -4.39
C SER A 167 5.60 5.76 -5.52
N GLY A 168 5.05 5.80 -6.74
CA GLY A 168 5.65 6.57 -7.84
C GLY A 168 5.67 5.88 -9.20
N ILE A 169 5.36 4.59 -9.27
CA ILE A 169 5.37 3.80 -10.52
C ILE A 169 4.39 4.36 -11.57
N ARG A 170 4.91 4.85 -12.71
CA ARG A 170 4.10 5.38 -13.81
C ARG A 170 4.37 4.72 -15.15
N THR A 171 5.52 4.08 -15.30
CA THR A 171 5.96 3.47 -16.57
C THR A 171 6.37 2.01 -16.38
N GLY A 172 6.44 1.26 -17.49
CA GLY A 172 7.04 -0.08 -17.52
C GLY A 172 8.48 -0.11 -17.01
N THR A 173 9.25 0.94 -17.26
CA THR A 173 10.65 1.05 -16.82
C THR A 173 10.73 1.19 -15.30
N ASP A 174 9.79 1.90 -14.68
CA ASP A 174 9.70 1.96 -13.21
C ASP A 174 9.44 0.56 -12.64
N VAL A 175 8.55 -0.21 -13.27
CA VAL A 175 8.29 -1.61 -12.87
C VAL A 175 9.55 -2.45 -13.01
N LEU A 176 10.24 -2.37 -14.16
CA LEU A 176 11.48 -3.10 -14.42
C LEU A 176 12.54 -2.79 -13.37
N LYS A 177 12.74 -1.52 -13.02
CA LYS A 177 13.70 -1.09 -11.99
C LYS A 177 13.36 -1.64 -10.61
N CYS A 178 12.10 -1.55 -10.19
CA CYS A 178 11.68 -2.12 -8.91
C CYS A 178 11.91 -3.64 -8.84
N LEU A 179 11.57 -4.37 -9.90
CA LEU A 179 11.81 -5.82 -9.98
C LEU A 179 13.31 -6.14 -9.98
N ALA A 180 14.13 -5.37 -10.70
CA ALA A 180 15.58 -5.54 -10.75
C ALA A 180 16.26 -5.29 -9.39
N LEU A 181 15.69 -4.41 -8.57
CA LEU A 181 16.12 -4.17 -7.19
C LEU A 181 15.60 -5.23 -6.19
N GLY A 182 14.83 -6.22 -6.67
CA GLY A 182 14.41 -7.38 -5.89
C GLY A 182 12.99 -7.29 -5.32
N ALA A 183 12.16 -6.34 -5.76
CA ALA A 183 10.74 -6.40 -5.48
C ALA A 183 10.10 -7.62 -6.17
N ARG A 184 9.16 -8.27 -5.48
CA ARG A 184 8.28 -9.31 -6.04
C ARG A 184 7.23 -8.74 -7.00
N GLY A 185 6.83 -7.50 -6.78
CA GLY A 185 5.82 -6.82 -7.58
C GLY A 185 5.60 -5.39 -7.13
N VAL A 186 4.88 -4.64 -7.95
CA VAL A 186 4.55 -3.23 -7.71
C VAL A 186 3.05 -3.05 -7.47
N LEU A 187 2.67 -2.03 -6.71
CA LEU A 187 1.28 -1.62 -6.52
C LEU A 187 1.05 -0.22 -7.11
N LEU A 188 -0.18 0.00 -7.58
CA LEU A 188 -0.57 1.20 -8.28
C LEU A 188 -1.69 1.91 -7.52
N GLY A 189 -1.49 3.20 -7.24
CA GLY A 189 -2.49 4.07 -6.61
C GLY A 189 -3.11 5.03 -7.61
N ARG A 190 -2.51 6.23 -7.73
CA ARG A 190 -3.06 7.35 -8.53
C ARG A 190 -3.36 7.00 -9.99
N SER A 191 -2.50 6.22 -10.67
CA SER A 191 -2.72 5.85 -12.07
C SER A 191 -4.02 5.07 -12.27
N ILE A 192 -4.36 4.19 -11.32
CA ILE A 192 -5.63 3.43 -11.34
C ILE A 192 -6.81 4.38 -11.13
N LEU A 193 -6.70 5.33 -10.20
CA LEU A 193 -7.74 6.34 -9.97
C LEU A 193 -7.98 7.23 -11.20
N TYR A 194 -6.92 7.61 -11.90
CA TYR A 194 -7.04 8.40 -13.14
C TYR A 194 -7.68 7.60 -14.26
N GLY A 195 -7.29 6.34 -14.45
CA GLY A 195 -7.96 5.44 -15.40
C GLY A 195 -9.45 5.30 -15.08
N LEU A 196 -9.78 5.11 -13.79
CA LEU A 196 -11.17 5.03 -13.33
C LEU A 196 -11.96 6.30 -13.65
N ALA A 197 -11.38 7.48 -13.41
CA ALA A 197 -12.03 8.76 -13.69
C ALA A 197 -12.26 8.99 -15.20
N CYS A 198 -11.31 8.60 -16.05
CA CYS A 198 -11.39 8.83 -17.49
C CYS A 198 -12.32 7.85 -18.23
N GLY A 199 -12.44 6.61 -17.76
CA GLY A 199 -13.14 5.56 -18.52
C GLY A 199 -13.73 4.44 -17.67
N GLY A 200 -13.94 4.68 -16.38
CA GLY A 200 -14.47 3.66 -15.46
C GLY A 200 -13.61 2.40 -15.43
N HIS A 201 -14.27 1.25 -15.48
CA HIS A 201 -13.61 -0.06 -15.56
C HIS A 201 -12.63 -0.16 -16.74
N ASP A 202 -13.02 0.33 -17.92
CA ASP A 202 -12.21 0.19 -19.12
C ASP A 202 -10.98 1.09 -19.09
N GLY A 203 -11.08 2.26 -18.45
CA GLY A 203 -9.93 3.11 -18.21
C GLY A 203 -8.92 2.49 -17.23
N VAL A 204 -9.38 1.80 -16.17
CA VAL A 204 -8.49 1.00 -15.31
C VAL A 204 -7.80 -0.11 -16.09
N LYS A 205 -8.56 -0.84 -16.93
CA LYS A 205 -8.01 -1.90 -17.78
C LYS A 205 -6.97 -1.36 -18.76
N ALA A 206 -7.21 -0.19 -19.35
CA ALA A 206 -6.28 0.47 -20.26
C ALA A 206 -4.95 0.82 -19.57
N VAL A 207 -4.99 1.40 -18.36
CA VAL A 207 -3.78 1.70 -17.57
C VAL A 207 -2.97 0.44 -17.27
N LEU A 208 -3.63 -0.64 -16.84
CA LEU A 208 -2.95 -1.90 -16.54
C LEU A 208 -2.32 -2.53 -17.79
N ASN A 209 -3.03 -2.50 -18.92
CA ASN A 209 -2.51 -3.04 -20.19
C ASN A 209 -1.34 -2.22 -20.73
N LEU A 210 -1.39 -0.88 -20.60
CA LEU A 210 -0.30 0.00 -21.00
C LEU A 210 0.98 -0.31 -20.23
N LEU A 211 0.92 -0.33 -18.90
CA LEU A 211 2.07 -0.69 -18.06
C LEU A 211 2.62 -2.08 -18.36
N LYS A 212 1.74 -3.05 -18.63
CA LYS A 212 2.15 -4.39 -19.05
C LYS A 212 2.91 -4.36 -20.38
N HIS A 213 2.41 -3.64 -21.37
CA HIS A 213 3.06 -3.53 -22.68
C HIS A 213 4.41 -2.81 -22.59
N GLU A 214 4.49 -1.72 -21.83
CA GLU A 214 5.76 -1.03 -21.59
C GLU A 214 6.78 -1.94 -20.90
N LEU A 215 6.39 -2.67 -19.85
CA LEU A 215 7.28 -3.62 -19.19
C LEU A 215 7.77 -4.71 -20.16
N MET A 216 6.88 -5.26 -20.99
CA MET A 216 7.25 -6.26 -22.00
C MET A 216 8.23 -5.70 -23.02
N TYR A 217 8.01 -4.45 -23.46
CA TYR A 217 8.91 -3.75 -24.38
C TYR A 217 10.30 -3.53 -23.77
N ASP A 218 10.35 -3.07 -22.51
CA ASP A 218 11.61 -2.83 -21.80
C ASP A 218 12.36 -4.13 -21.53
N MET A 219 11.66 -5.19 -21.12
CA MET A 219 12.24 -6.52 -20.97
C MET A 219 12.85 -7.03 -22.27
N ALA A 220 12.12 -6.94 -23.40
CA ALA A 220 12.61 -7.34 -24.71
C ALA A 220 13.84 -6.52 -25.13
N SER A 221 13.83 -5.22 -24.85
CA SER A 221 14.96 -4.31 -25.12
C SER A 221 16.20 -4.65 -24.29
N CYS A 222 16.02 -5.22 -23.10
CA CYS A 222 17.09 -5.76 -22.26
C CYS A 222 17.45 -7.23 -22.57
N GLY A 223 16.86 -7.85 -23.60
CA GLY A 223 17.09 -9.25 -23.94
C GLY A 223 16.50 -10.26 -22.96
N LEU A 224 15.51 -9.86 -22.17
CA LEU A 224 14.84 -10.69 -21.17
C LEU A 224 13.56 -11.31 -21.73
N THR A 225 13.39 -12.60 -21.49
CA THR A 225 12.26 -13.40 -21.97
C THR A 225 11.27 -13.78 -20.87
N SER A 226 11.66 -13.62 -19.60
CA SER A 226 10.80 -13.89 -18.45
C SER A 226 11.12 -12.95 -17.28
N ILE A 227 10.16 -12.77 -16.36
CA ILE A 227 10.30 -11.88 -15.20
C ILE A 227 11.42 -12.37 -14.27
N GLU A 228 11.63 -13.68 -14.20
CA GLU A 228 12.65 -14.33 -13.37
C GLU A 228 14.08 -13.98 -13.81
N GLN A 229 14.26 -13.51 -15.06
CA GLN A 229 15.54 -13.05 -15.56
C GLN A 229 15.86 -11.60 -15.16
N ILE A 230 14.87 -10.84 -14.69
CA ILE A 230 15.06 -9.46 -14.24
C ILE A 230 15.91 -9.46 -12.96
N ASN A 231 17.05 -8.80 -13.00
CA ASN A 231 17.96 -8.62 -11.87
C ASN A 231 18.78 -7.33 -12.06
N GLU A 232 19.62 -6.98 -11.09
CA GLU A 232 20.41 -5.73 -11.11
C GLU A 232 21.28 -5.51 -12.35
N ARG A 233 21.56 -6.52 -13.18
CA ARG A 233 22.34 -6.36 -14.42
C ARG A 233 21.68 -5.44 -15.45
N VAL A 234 20.35 -5.23 -15.38
CA VAL A 234 19.67 -4.25 -16.25
C VAL A 234 19.76 -2.83 -15.73
N LEU A 235 20.41 -2.61 -14.58
CA LEU A 235 20.60 -1.31 -13.97
C LEU A 235 22.05 -0.86 -14.14
N TYR A 236 22.23 0.40 -14.51
CA TYR A 236 23.53 1.05 -14.42
C TYR A 236 23.71 1.62 -13.01
N LYS A 237 24.81 1.27 -12.34
CA LYS A 237 25.17 1.87 -11.05
C LYS A 237 26.07 3.07 -11.31
N HIS A 238 25.62 4.26 -10.94
CA HIS A 238 26.52 5.40 -10.81
C HIS A 238 27.37 5.16 -9.55
N HIS A 239 28.68 5.10 -9.75
CA HIS A 239 29.68 5.02 -8.68
C HIS A 239 29.78 6.33 -7.90
#